data_AF-A0A2I2M6L5-F1
#
_entry.id   AF-A0A2I2M6L5-F1
#
_cell.length_a   1.000
_cell.length_b   1.000
_cell.length_c   1.000
_cell.angle_alpha   90.00
_cell.angle_beta   90.00
_cell.angle_gamma   90.00
#
_symmetry.space_group_name_H-M   'P 1'
#
loop_
_entity.id
_entity.type
_entity.pdbx_description
1 polymer ?
#
loop_
_entity_poly.entity_id
_entity_poly.type
_entity_poly.pdbx_seq_one_letter_code
_entity_poly.pdbx_strand_id
1 'polypeptide(L)'
;MASLKKVLKKKKYSKIKLRKKETHHLELTAKINGIKGTFILDTGASNSCVGLDLVNRFKLVSQESEVKAAGAGAIDMETRVSKNNVLKIGKWKTTKSNLVLFDLVHVNTALIQHDATEVDGIIGADILESGKALIDYDKGVLYLKKINEKRLKKLAEKAAKKQQKIARKIAKKIARKNEGNLSKVPF
;
A
#
# COMPACT_ATOMS: atom_id res chain seq x y z
N MET A 1 8.18 13.03 -32.82
CA MET A 1 8.03 12.78 -31.36
C MET A 1 7.49 11.38 -31.09
N ALA A 2 7.95 10.68 -30.05
CA ALA A 2 7.36 9.38 -29.69
C ALA A 2 6.02 9.58 -28.98
N SER A 3 4.96 8.86 -29.39
CA SER A 3 3.66 8.98 -28.73
C SER A 3 3.74 8.59 -27.25
N LEU A 4 2.94 9.25 -26.40
CA LEU A 4 2.87 8.98 -24.94
C LEU A 4 2.72 7.48 -24.65
N LYS A 5 1.86 6.79 -25.42
CA LYS A 5 1.68 5.33 -25.36
C LYS A 5 3.00 4.55 -25.53
N LYS A 6 3.84 4.92 -26.50
CA LYS A 6 5.16 4.29 -26.73
C LYS A 6 6.09 4.56 -25.54
N VAL A 7 6.12 5.80 -25.03
CA VAL A 7 6.96 6.19 -23.89
C VAL A 7 6.57 5.40 -22.62
N LEU A 8 5.28 5.33 -22.30
CA LEU A 8 4.77 4.62 -21.12
C LEU A 8 5.04 3.11 -21.22
N LYS A 9 4.86 2.51 -22.40
CA LYS A 9 5.20 1.09 -22.65
C LYS A 9 6.70 0.85 -22.43
N LYS A 10 7.58 1.70 -22.98
CA LYS A 10 9.05 1.61 -22.79
C LYS A 10 9.44 1.76 -21.32
N LYS A 11 8.80 2.69 -20.60
CA LYS A 11 9.01 2.93 -19.16
C LYS A 11 8.32 1.89 -18.25
N LYS A 12 7.72 0.83 -18.81
CA LYS A 12 7.08 -0.29 -18.10
C LYS A 12 5.90 0.13 -17.21
N TYR A 13 5.12 1.10 -17.66
CA TYR A 13 3.84 1.43 -17.03
C TYR A 13 2.78 0.36 -17.34
N SER A 14 1.98 0.04 -16.33
CA SER A 14 0.78 -0.76 -16.43
C SER A 14 -0.42 0.15 -16.60
N LYS A 15 -1.19 -0.05 -17.67
CA LYS A 15 -2.47 0.62 -17.90
C LYS A 15 -3.57 -0.04 -17.07
N ILE A 16 -4.35 0.74 -16.32
CA ILE A 16 -5.47 0.31 -15.49
C ILE A 16 -6.68 1.16 -15.89
N LYS A 17 -7.79 0.53 -16.27
CA LYS A 17 -9.04 1.22 -16.60
C LYS A 17 -9.68 1.71 -15.30
N LEU A 18 -10.09 2.96 -15.28
CA LEU A 18 -10.90 3.57 -14.23
C LEU A 18 -12.35 3.57 -14.70
N ARG A 19 -13.28 3.50 -13.75
CA ARG A 19 -14.71 3.76 -14.00
C ARG A 19 -15.04 5.11 -13.38
N LYS A 20 -15.58 6.04 -14.17
CA LYS A 20 -16.13 7.28 -13.63
C LYS A 20 -17.55 6.99 -13.15
N LYS A 21 -17.88 7.42 -11.93
CA LYS A 21 -19.23 7.33 -11.36
C LYS A 21 -20.04 8.59 -11.64
N GLU A 22 -21.34 8.54 -11.36
CA GLU A 22 -22.22 9.72 -11.45
C GLU A 22 -21.72 10.86 -10.55
N THR A 23 -21.23 10.53 -9.36
CA THR A 23 -20.53 11.45 -8.45
C THR A 23 -19.17 11.93 -8.95
N HIS A 24 -18.79 11.62 -10.19
CA HIS A 24 -17.53 11.94 -10.86
C HIS A 24 -16.25 11.35 -10.27
N HIS A 25 -16.34 10.64 -9.14
CA HIS A 25 -15.24 9.87 -8.59
C HIS A 25 -14.74 8.83 -9.59
N LEU A 26 -13.42 8.63 -9.59
CA LEU A 26 -12.76 7.59 -10.37
C LEU A 26 -12.59 6.36 -9.50
N GLU A 27 -13.17 5.24 -9.92
CA GLU A 27 -13.03 3.96 -9.25
C GLU A 27 -12.08 3.02 -9.98
N LEU A 28 -11.45 2.15 -9.22
CA LEU A 28 -10.74 1.00 -9.75
C LEU A 28 -11.03 -0.26 -8.93
N THR A 29 -10.78 -1.41 -9.56
CA THR A 29 -10.77 -2.69 -8.85
C THR A 29 -9.34 -3.04 -8.49
N ALA A 30 -9.13 -3.42 -7.23
CA ALA A 30 -7.87 -3.96 -6.74
C ALA A 30 -8.08 -5.29 -6.01
N LYS A 31 -6.98 -5.99 -5.74
CA LYS A 31 -6.98 -7.12 -4.82
C LYS A 31 -6.06 -6.83 -3.64
N ILE A 32 -6.57 -7.01 -2.44
CA ILE A 32 -5.79 -6.99 -1.20
C ILE A 32 -5.74 -8.41 -0.67
N ASN A 33 -4.52 -8.92 -0.46
CA ASN A 33 -4.25 -10.29 -0.01
C ASN A 33 -4.99 -11.36 -0.86
N GLY A 34 -5.13 -11.09 -2.16
CA GLY A 34 -5.79 -11.97 -3.14
C GLY A 34 -7.30 -11.77 -3.28
N ILE A 35 -7.95 -11.06 -2.35
CA ILE A 35 -9.39 -10.82 -2.33
C ILE A 35 -9.73 -9.53 -3.09
N LYS A 36 -10.75 -9.57 -3.94
CA LYS A 36 -11.14 -8.47 -4.82
C LYS A 36 -11.97 -7.43 -4.04
N GLY A 37 -11.70 -6.15 -4.32
CA GLY A 37 -12.52 -5.04 -3.87
C GLY A 37 -12.57 -3.89 -4.89
N THR A 38 -13.45 -2.94 -4.63
CA THR A 38 -13.65 -1.69 -5.37
C THR A 38 -13.18 -0.52 -4.53
N PHE A 39 -12.41 0.38 -5.14
CA PHE A 39 -11.77 1.48 -4.45
C PHE A 39 -11.95 2.79 -5.22
N ILE A 40 -12.18 3.88 -4.50
CA ILE A 40 -12.04 5.23 -5.04
C ILE A 40 -10.55 5.52 -5.23
N LEU A 41 -10.20 6.19 -6.32
CA LEU A 41 -8.90 6.79 -6.54
C LEU A 41 -8.93 8.22 -6.02
N ASP A 42 -8.21 8.50 -4.94
CA ASP A 42 -8.25 9.80 -4.28
C ASP A 42 -6.84 10.36 -4.08
N THR A 43 -6.52 11.43 -4.80
CA THR A 43 -5.23 12.12 -4.64
C THR A 43 -5.17 12.98 -3.39
N GLY A 44 -6.31 13.31 -2.78
CA GLY A 44 -6.41 14.07 -1.53
C GLY A 44 -6.21 13.23 -0.27
N ALA A 45 -6.41 11.91 -0.36
CA ALA A 45 -6.12 11.00 0.73
C ALA A 45 -4.61 10.75 0.87
N SER A 46 -4.03 11.04 2.03
CA SER A 46 -2.60 10.81 2.31
C SER A 46 -2.25 9.31 2.29
N ASN A 47 -3.14 8.48 2.84
CA ASN A 47 -2.99 7.05 2.94
C ASN A 47 -4.15 6.31 2.29
N SER A 48 -3.84 5.16 1.69
CA SER A 48 -4.86 4.23 1.24
C SER A 48 -5.57 3.60 2.44
N CYS A 49 -6.89 3.41 2.31
CA CYS A 49 -7.71 2.91 3.40
C CYS A 49 -8.67 1.78 2.98
N VAL A 50 -9.18 1.08 3.99
CA VAL A 50 -10.20 0.03 3.88
C VAL A 50 -11.16 0.17 5.05
N GLY A 51 -12.44 -0.20 4.85
CA GLY A 51 -13.43 -0.26 5.92
C GLY A 51 -13.00 -1.19 7.06
N LEU A 52 -13.18 -0.76 8.31
CA LEU A 52 -12.88 -1.57 9.50
C LEU A 52 -13.64 -2.90 9.51
N ASP A 53 -14.88 -2.90 9.02
CA ASP A 53 -15.75 -4.06 8.86
C ASP A 53 -15.18 -5.11 7.88
N LEU A 54 -14.27 -4.70 6.98
CA LEU A 54 -13.71 -5.55 5.93
C LEU A 54 -12.39 -6.24 6.32
N VAL A 55 -11.93 -6.09 7.57
CA VAL A 55 -10.68 -6.69 8.08
C VAL A 55 -10.64 -8.19 7.84
N ASN A 56 -11.70 -8.91 8.23
CA ASN A 56 -11.77 -10.36 8.07
C ASN A 56 -11.83 -10.77 6.60
N ARG A 57 -12.64 -10.06 5.79
CA ARG A 57 -12.80 -10.34 4.36
C ARG A 57 -11.47 -10.22 3.60
N PHE A 58 -10.69 -9.17 3.86
CA PHE A 58 -9.39 -8.96 3.22
C PHE A 58 -8.22 -9.65 3.93
N LYS A 59 -8.48 -10.44 4.98
CA LYS A 59 -7.45 -11.16 5.74
C LYS A 59 -6.37 -10.20 6.27
N LEU A 60 -6.80 -9.05 6.80
CA LEU A 60 -5.91 -8.02 7.31
C LEU A 60 -5.49 -8.36 8.74
N VAL A 61 -4.21 -8.19 9.03
CA VAL A 61 -3.74 -8.14 10.41
C VAL A 61 -3.78 -6.68 10.82
N SER A 62 -4.75 -6.32 11.67
CA SER A 62 -4.93 -4.95 12.18
C SER A 62 -4.28 -4.79 13.54
N GLN A 63 -3.67 -3.64 13.76
CA GLN A 63 -3.20 -3.18 15.06
C GLN A 63 -3.75 -1.78 15.32
N GLU A 64 -3.92 -1.42 16.58
CA GLU A 64 -4.31 -0.05 16.96
C GLU A 64 -3.28 0.97 16.45
N SER A 65 -3.78 2.18 16.22
CA SER A 65 -3.03 3.30 15.68
C SER A 65 -3.29 4.53 16.53
N GLU A 66 -2.23 5.21 16.94
CA GLU A 66 -2.32 6.53 17.56
C GLU A 66 -2.69 7.61 16.54
N VAL A 67 -2.58 7.31 15.25
CA VAL A 67 -2.94 8.21 14.16
C VAL A 67 -4.46 8.18 14.00
N LYS A 68 -5.11 9.33 14.10
CA LYS A 68 -6.52 9.51 13.77
C LYS A 68 -6.69 9.90 12.30
N ALA A 69 -7.83 9.55 11.71
CA ALA A 69 -8.18 9.99 10.37
C ALA A 69 -8.91 11.34 10.44
N ALA A 70 -8.72 12.13 9.39
CA ALA A 70 -9.42 13.38 9.16
C ALA A 70 -9.84 13.47 7.69
N GLY A 71 -10.95 14.13 7.44
CA GLY A 71 -11.48 14.42 6.12
C GLY A 71 -12.30 15.70 6.15
N ALA A 72 -12.83 16.11 4.99
CA ALA A 72 -13.55 17.38 4.87
C ALA A 72 -14.78 17.50 5.79
N GLY A 73 -15.37 16.38 6.23
CA GLY A 73 -16.57 16.38 7.08
C GLY A 73 -16.39 15.85 8.50
N ALA A 74 -15.21 15.33 8.84
CA ALA A 74 -14.96 14.77 10.18
C ALA A 74 -13.47 14.82 10.51
N ILE A 75 -13.17 15.14 11.77
CA ILE A 75 -11.84 15.06 12.36
C ILE A 75 -11.84 14.00 13.45
N ASP A 76 -10.66 13.55 13.85
CA ASP A 76 -10.47 12.67 15.01
C ASP A 76 -11.16 11.29 14.94
N MET A 77 -11.34 10.75 13.74
CA MET A 77 -11.87 9.40 13.56
C MET A 77 -10.85 8.36 14.04
N GLU A 78 -11.30 7.41 14.87
CA GLU A 78 -10.47 6.29 15.30
C GLU A 78 -10.02 5.46 14.10
N THR A 79 -8.74 5.05 14.12
CA THR A 79 -8.20 4.19 13.07
C THR A 79 -7.43 3.01 13.63
N ARG A 80 -7.34 1.98 12.80
CA ARG A 80 -6.35 0.93 12.94
C ARG A 80 -5.42 0.96 11.74
N VAL A 81 -4.30 0.27 11.83
CA VAL A 81 -3.39 0.10 10.69
C VAL A 81 -3.14 -1.36 10.40
N SER A 82 -3.06 -1.69 9.12
CA SER A 82 -2.59 -2.98 8.64
C SER A 82 -1.39 -2.79 7.74
N LYS A 83 -0.27 -3.46 8.05
CA LYS A 83 1.02 -3.24 7.39
C LYS A 83 1.40 -4.43 6.52
N ASN A 84 2.24 -4.16 5.50
CA ASN A 84 2.82 -5.19 4.63
C ASN A 84 1.79 -6.06 3.87
N ASN A 85 0.66 -5.46 3.49
CA ASN A 85 -0.35 -6.14 2.70
C ASN A 85 0.08 -6.31 1.24
N VAL A 86 -0.44 -7.36 0.60
CA VAL A 86 -0.25 -7.60 -0.83
C VAL A 86 -1.35 -6.89 -1.60
N LEU A 87 -1.03 -5.76 -2.19
CA LEU A 87 -1.93 -5.01 -3.06
C LEU A 87 -1.61 -5.29 -4.53
N LYS A 88 -2.64 -5.61 -5.31
CA LYS A 88 -2.55 -5.79 -6.77
C LYS A 88 -3.60 -4.95 -7.48
N ILE A 89 -3.15 -4.07 -8.36
CA ILE A 89 -3.99 -3.23 -9.22
C ILE A 89 -3.68 -3.58 -10.68
N GLY A 90 -4.57 -4.33 -11.32
CA GLY A 90 -4.31 -4.89 -12.65
C GLY A 90 -3.02 -5.74 -12.68
N LYS A 91 -2.02 -5.30 -13.45
CA LYS A 91 -0.69 -5.96 -13.53
C LYS A 91 0.36 -5.32 -12.61
N TRP A 92 0.02 -4.27 -11.87
CA TRP A 92 0.87 -3.66 -10.86
C TRP A 92 0.65 -4.36 -9.52
N LYS A 93 1.73 -4.56 -8.75
CA LYS A 93 1.67 -5.22 -7.44
C LYS A 93 2.71 -4.64 -6.48
N THR A 94 2.37 -4.64 -5.19
CA THR A 94 3.29 -4.34 -4.09
C THR A 94 2.96 -5.24 -2.90
N THR A 95 3.97 -5.56 -2.08
CA THR A 95 3.81 -6.25 -0.79
C THR A 95 4.05 -5.30 0.39
N LYS A 96 4.21 -4.00 0.09
CA LYS A 96 4.48 -2.94 1.07
C LYS A 96 3.29 -1.98 1.14
N SER A 97 2.08 -2.53 1.05
CA SER A 97 0.87 -1.73 1.17
C SER A 97 0.54 -1.62 2.66
N ASN A 98 0.69 -0.41 3.20
CA ASN A 98 0.14 -0.08 4.51
C ASN A 98 -1.24 0.51 4.28
N LEU A 99 -2.21 0.09 5.09
CA LEU A 99 -3.60 0.51 4.98
C LEU A 99 -4.02 1.10 6.31
N VAL A 100 -4.63 2.28 6.27
CA VAL A 100 -5.41 2.81 7.38
C VAL A 100 -6.78 2.14 7.33
N LEU A 101 -7.30 1.77 8.49
CA LEU A 101 -8.60 1.13 8.63
C LEU A 101 -9.47 2.07 9.44
N PHE A 102 -10.59 2.51 8.88
CA PHE A 102 -11.55 3.36 9.58
C PHE A 102 -12.97 3.05 9.10
N ASP A 103 -13.96 3.64 9.75
CA ASP A 103 -15.37 3.46 9.39
C ASP A 103 -15.72 4.23 8.10
N LEU A 104 -16.15 3.49 7.06
CA LEU A 104 -16.54 4.06 5.77
C LEU A 104 -18.03 4.44 5.69
N VAL A 105 -18.81 4.30 6.77
CA VAL A 105 -20.25 4.62 6.77
C VAL A 105 -20.54 6.01 6.21
N HIS A 106 -19.81 7.06 6.62
CA HIS A 106 -20.01 8.41 6.08
C HIS A 106 -19.73 8.51 4.58
N VAL A 107 -18.68 7.82 4.10
CA VAL A 107 -18.31 7.80 2.68
C VAL A 107 -19.38 7.08 1.87
N ASN A 108 -19.75 5.88 2.28
CA ASN A 108 -20.71 5.05 1.56
C ASN A 108 -22.13 5.63 1.61
N THR A 109 -22.52 6.27 2.71
CA THR A 109 -23.80 6.99 2.81
C THR A 109 -23.88 8.11 1.77
N ALA A 110 -22.83 8.93 1.64
CA ALA A 110 -22.77 9.99 0.64
C ALA A 110 -22.79 9.45 -0.80
N LEU A 111 -22.14 8.31 -1.06
CA LEU A 111 -22.21 7.65 -2.36
C LEU A 111 -23.63 7.18 -2.69
N ILE A 112 -24.30 6.50 -1.74
CA ILE A 112 -25.66 5.99 -1.92
C ILE A 112 -26.66 7.12 -2.15
N GLN A 113 -26.54 8.24 -1.44
CA GLN A 113 -27.39 9.42 -1.62
C GLN A 113 -27.32 10.04 -3.03
N HIS A 114 -26.27 9.72 -3.79
CA HIS A 114 -26.08 10.15 -5.17
C HIS A 114 -26.08 8.96 -6.16
N ASP A 115 -26.83 7.90 -5.83
CA ASP A 115 -27.02 6.70 -6.67
C ASP A 115 -25.72 5.99 -7.08
N ALA A 116 -24.65 6.19 -6.30
CA ALA A 116 -23.39 5.48 -6.48
C ALA A 116 -23.34 4.22 -5.61
N THR A 117 -22.53 3.26 -6.07
CA THR A 117 -22.31 2.01 -5.34
C THR A 117 -21.29 2.23 -4.25
N GLU A 118 -21.47 1.53 -3.14
CA GLU A 118 -20.49 1.49 -2.05
C GLU A 118 -19.12 1.01 -2.53
N VAL A 119 -18.10 1.42 -1.78
CA VAL A 119 -16.72 1.04 -2.01
C VAL A 119 -16.14 0.34 -0.79
N ASP A 120 -15.14 -0.50 -1.04
CA ASP A 120 -14.42 -1.22 0.00
C ASP A 120 -13.29 -0.38 0.63
N GLY A 121 -12.95 0.76 0.00
CA GLY A 121 -11.88 1.64 0.47
C GLY A 121 -11.43 2.68 -0.54
N ILE A 122 -10.27 3.28 -0.27
CA ILE A 122 -9.67 4.38 -1.05
C ILE A 122 -8.22 4.04 -1.36
N ILE A 123 -7.79 4.30 -2.60
CA ILE A 123 -6.38 4.29 -3.01
C ILE A 123 -5.86 5.73 -2.97
N GLY A 124 -5.02 6.00 -1.98
CA GLY A 124 -4.46 7.31 -1.66
C GLY A 124 -3.08 7.58 -2.27
N ALA A 125 -2.51 8.72 -1.89
CA ALA A 125 -1.23 9.23 -2.34
C ALA A 125 -0.08 8.25 -2.11
N ASP A 126 -0.03 7.54 -0.99
CA ASP A 126 1.00 6.54 -0.68
C ASP A 126 1.19 5.47 -1.78
N ILE A 127 0.10 4.92 -2.30
CA ILE A 127 0.11 3.93 -3.38
C ILE A 127 0.34 4.60 -4.74
N LEU A 128 -0.26 5.76 -4.96
CA LEU A 128 -0.08 6.54 -6.19
C LEU A 128 1.38 6.94 -6.41
N GLU A 129 2.04 7.46 -5.38
CA GLU A 129 3.46 7.84 -5.39
C GLU A 129 4.37 6.62 -5.56
N SER A 130 4.11 5.55 -4.81
CA SER A 130 4.84 4.28 -4.92
C SER A 130 4.77 3.72 -6.35
N GLY A 131 3.60 3.83 -6.98
CA GLY A 131 3.36 3.48 -8.36
C GLY A 131 3.81 4.52 -9.39
N LYS A 132 4.31 5.69 -8.98
CA LYS A 132 4.63 6.84 -9.86
C LYS A 132 3.48 7.15 -10.82
N ALA A 133 2.29 7.30 -10.26
CA ALA A 133 1.03 7.35 -10.98
C ALA A 133 0.99 8.45 -12.04
N LEU A 134 0.29 8.16 -13.13
CA LEU A 134 -0.18 9.15 -14.10
C LEU A 134 -1.67 8.88 -14.33
N ILE A 135 -2.50 9.90 -14.20
CA ILE A 135 -3.94 9.81 -14.35
C ILE A 135 -4.31 10.55 -15.64
N ASP A 136 -4.93 9.83 -16.57
CA ASP A 136 -5.48 10.36 -17.82
C ASP A 136 -7.00 10.39 -17.66
N TYR A 137 -7.55 11.55 -17.27
CA TYR A 137 -8.98 11.74 -17.00
C TYR A 137 -9.81 11.57 -18.26
N ASP A 138 -9.37 12.14 -19.37
CA ASP A 138 -10.00 12.02 -20.69
C ASP A 138 -10.22 10.55 -21.08
N LYS A 139 -9.19 9.70 -20.89
CA LYS A 139 -9.31 8.26 -21.21
C LYS A 139 -9.86 7.41 -20.06
N GLY A 140 -10.05 7.98 -18.87
CA GLY A 140 -10.41 7.22 -17.66
C GLY A 140 -9.38 6.15 -17.33
N VAL A 141 -8.09 6.50 -17.28
CA VAL A 141 -6.99 5.53 -17.12
C VAL A 141 -5.98 5.97 -16.08
N LEU A 142 -5.64 5.04 -15.20
CA LEU A 142 -4.48 5.13 -14.32
C LEU A 142 -3.31 4.34 -14.92
N TYR A 143 -2.12 4.94 -14.93
CA TYR A 143 -0.88 4.25 -15.25
C TYR A 143 0.00 4.14 -14.01
N LEU A 144 0.36 2.92 -13.62
CA LEU A 144 1.32 2.66 -12.54
C LEU A 144 2.59 2.03 -13.09
N LYS A 145 3.75 2.57 -12.73
CA LYS A 145 5.05 2.06 -13.13
C LYS A 145 5.34 0.75 -12.40
N LYS A 146 5.56 -0.31 -13.17
CA LYS A 146 6.00 -1.59 -12.60
C LYS A 146 7.41 -1.43 -12.02
N ILE A 147 7.63 -2.01 -10.86
CA ILE A 147 8.98 -2.11 -10.30
C ILE A 147 9.81 -3.01 -11.22
N ASN A 148 10.99 -2.52 -11.60
CA ASN A 148 11.90 -3.28 -12.44
C ASN A 148 12.40 -4.51 -11.66
N GLU A 149 12.18 -5.72 -12.20
CA GLU A 149 12.60 -6.98 -11.59
C GLU A 149 14.11 -7.04 -11.32
N LYS A 150 14.95 -6.46 -12.21
CA LYS A 150 16.40 -6.34 -11.97
C LYS A 150 16.70 -5.46 -10.75
N ARG A 151 15.92 -4.38 -10.56
CA ARG A 151 16.05 -3.50 -9.39
C ARG A 151 15.60 -4.21 -8.11
N LEU A 152 14.53 -5.01 -8.18
CA LEU A 152 14.07 -5.84 -7.06
C LEU A 152 15.13 -6.87 -6.64
N LYS A 153 15.71 -7.62 -7.59
CA LYS A 153 16.80 -8.56 -7.31
C LYS A 153 17.98 -7.86 -6.63
N LYS A 154 18.44 -6.73 -7.19
CA LYS A 154 19.56 -5.95 -6.63
C LYS A 154 19.27 -5.41 -5.21
N LEU A 155 18.04 -4.97 -4.94
CA LEU A 155 17.63 -4.51 -3.61
C LEU A 155 17.55 -5.67 -2.61
N ALA A 156 17.01 -6.82 -3.02
CA ALA A 156 16.93 -8.02 -2.19
C ALA A 156 18.33 -8.54 -1.82
N GLU A 157 19.25 -8.63 -2.81
CA GLU A 157 20.66 -8.99 -2.57
C GLU A 157 21.35 -8.03 -1.58
N LYS A 158 21.12 -6.73 -1.73
CA LYS A 158 21.70 -5.71 -0.83
C LYS A 158 21.14 -5.84 0.59
N ALA A 159 19.84 -6.11 0.73
CA ALA A 159 19.20 -6.34 2.03
C ALA A 159 19.75 -7.61 2.71
N ALA A 160 19.83 -8.73 1.98
CA ALA A 160 20.39 -9.98 2.49
C ALA A 160 21.84 -9.83 2.97
N LYS A 161 22.69 -9.16 2.18
CA LYS A 161 24.09 -8.85 2.59
C LYS A 161 24.15 -8.00 3.85
N LYS A 162 23.27 -7.00 4.00
CA LYS A 162 23.19 -6.16 5.20
C LYS A 162 22.79 -7.01 6.42
N GLN A 163 21.80 -7.87 6.28
CA GLN A 163 21.29 -8.73 7.35
C GLN A 163 22.35 -9.74 7.80
N GLN A 164 23.08 -10.36 6.87
CA GLN A 164 24.19 -11.27 7.16
C GLN A 164 25.35 -10.56 7.89
N LYS A 165 25.66 -9.31 7.51
CA LYS A 165 26.67 -8.50 8.21
C LYS A 165 26.25 -8.15 9.64
N ILE A 166 24.97 -7.84 9.86
CA ILE A 166 24.42 -7.59 11.20
C ILE A 166 24.47 -8.86 12.05
N ALA A 167 24.02 -10.00 11.52
CA ALA A 167 24.05 -11.28 12.22
C ALA A 167 25.48 -11.68 12.65
N ARG A 168 26.47 -11.52 11.77
CA ARG A 168 27.89 -11.76 12.09
C ARG A 168 28.41 -10.85 13.21
N LYS A 169 28.01 -9.58 13.23
CA LYS A 169 28.39 -8.65 14.31
C LYS A 169 27.78 -9.06 15.65
N ILE A 170 26.51 -9.46 15.66
CA ILE A 170 25.81 -9.93 16.87
C ILE A 170 26.48 -11.21 17.39
N ALA A 171 26.73 -12.19 16.52
CA ALA A 171 27.40 -13.45 16.90
C ALA A 171 28.78 -13.20 17.52
N LYS A 172 29.62 -12.33 16.92
CA LYS A 172 30.93 -11.96 17.49
C LYS A 172 30.80 -11.28 18.86
N LYS A 173 29.77 -10.47 19.07
CA LYS A 173 29.53 -9.79 20.36
C LYS A 173 29.11 -10.78 21.45
N ILE A 174 28.29 -11.79 21.10
CA ILE A 174 27.88 -12.86 22.02
C ILE A 174 29.08 -13.75 22.39
N ALA A 175 29.88 -14.18 21.41
CA ALA A 175 31.07 -15.00 21.65
C ALA A 175 32.05 -14.35 22.64
N ARG A 176 32.38 -13.06 22.44
CA ARG A 176 33.26 -12.30 23.35
C ARG A 176 32.67 -12.15 24.76
N LYS A 177 31.34 -12.08 24.90
CA LYS A 177 30.68 -11.97 26.21
C LYS A 177 30.73 -13.29 26.98
N ASN A 178 30.68 -14.42 26.28
CA ASN A 178 30.78 -15.75 26.88
C ASN A 178 32.21 -16.09 27.30
N GLU A 179 33.22 -15.74 26.49
CA GLU A 179 34.64 -15.90 26.84
C GLU A 179 35.03 -15.10 28.10
N GLY A 180 34.54 -13.86 28.25
CA GLY A 180 34.80 -13.04 29.43
C GLY A 180 34.06 -13.47 30.72
N ASN A 181 33.11 -14.42 30.63
CA ASN A 181 32.39 -14.97 31.78
C ASN A 181 33.00 -16.29 32.28
N LEU A 182 33.66 -17.05 31.40
CA LEU A 182 34.42 -18.27 31.76
C LEU A 182 35.70 -17.95 32.53
N SER A 183 36.29 -16.76 32.34
CA SER A 183 37.49 -16.31 33.06
C SER A 183 37.22 -15.74 34.47
N LYS A 184 35.99 -15.87 35.00
CA LYS A 184 35.56 -15.35 36.31
C LYS A 184 35.09 -16.42 37.30
N VAL A 185 35.34 -17.70 37.03
CA VAL A 185 35.08 -18.76 38.02
C VAL A 185 36.30 -18.82 38.95
N PRO A 186 36.19 -18.43 40.23
CA PRO A 186 37.30 -18.56 41.16
C PRO A 186 37.51 -20.04 41.49
N PHE A 187 38.77 -20.47 41.49
CA PHE A 187 39.20 -21.71 42.14
C PHE A 187 39.12 -21.56 43.67
#